data_AF-A0A2H4TLE7-F1
#
_entry.id   AF-A0A2H4TLE7-F1
#
_cell.length_a   1.000
_cell.length_b   1.000
_cell.length_c   1.000
_cell.angle_alpha   90.00
_cell.angle_beta   90.00
_cell.angle_gamma   90.00
#
_symmetry.space_group_name_H-M   'P 1'
#
loop_
_entity.id
_entity.type
_entity.pdbx_description
1 polymer ?
#
loop_
_entity_poly.entity_id
_entity_poly.type
_entity_poly.pdbx_seq_one_letter_code
_entity_poly.pdbx_strand_id
1 'polypeptide(L)'
;MMNERYWTVAEVDTQDAVVTLRNTDGESVLISPQQNTAQDISLFTHRELTLSQGDRVRFTRSDTDRGYVANSLWEVAGFTQEGAIRFRQGEQEKIVDRQSMTEDRHIDLAYALTVYGVQGASERFAIALTGTEGGRKRMASLESTYVTLSRAKEHVQVYTDNLEDWQQQVRQSDGGKTAHDLLHEKSDRESDTGNRLLATASRLDKTALGRRVLAENGLEGETMARFIAAGKKYPSPYVALPVWTRHGKEAGALLTEIRIEDDGMRVVLSEESRLRGGEDAQFVGLQASRNGQTLIADSADAALRLAQENPESGVVIRLHGEERLLNAARLTGGRITEPDELSRALRNVADADAAAKAEDPLRCLRMSSRNWLRRRRKLPVNWRSRPGVSCCRWHRRKMKTNVTRCYLPMMSAACVTVQNGKAGNWMRLSGKRWSMVVVPASRYVNRCCVPNESGW
;
A
#
# COMPACT_ATOMS: atom_id res chain seq x y z
N MET A 1 -20.58 30.71 11.04
CA MET A 1 -19.11 30.67 10.96
C MET A 1 -18.64 31.24 9.61
N MET A 2 -17.38 31.68 9.48
CA MET A 2 -16.90 32.37 8.27
C MET A 2 -16.96 31.51 7.00
N ASN A 3 -16.86 30.19 7.14
CA ASN A 3 -16.97 29.17 6.09
C ASN A 3 -18.41 28.87 5.62
N GLU A 4 -19.44 29.41 6.28
CA GLU A 4 -20.85 29.24 5.93
C GLU A 4 -21.39 30.38 5.04
N ARG A 5 -20.58 31.42 4.79
CA ARG A 5 -20.95 32.59 3.98
C ARG A 5 -19.96 32.82 2.85
N TYR A 6 -20.42 33.48 1.79
CA TYR A 6 -19.56 33.92 0.70
C TYR A 6 -19.04 35.33 0.95
N TRP A 7 -17.75 35.50 0.71
CA TRP A 7 -17.06 36.78 0.85
C TRP A 7 -16.34 37.12 -0.45
N THR A 8 -16.25 38.40 -0.74
CA THR A 8 -15.46 38.95 -1.84
C THR A 8 -14.23 39.64 -1.27
N VAL A 9 -13.06 39.44 -1.89
CA VAL A 9 -11.85 40.18 -1.55
C VAL A 9 -12.07 41.65 -1.93
N ALA A 10 -12.15 42.53 -0.94
CA ALA A 10 -12.37 43.95 -1.14
C ALA A 10 -11.05 44.72 -1.24
N GLU A 11 -10.08 44.39 -0.37
CA GLU A 11 -8.78 45.04 -0.32
C GLU A 11 -7.70 44.05 0.11
N VAL A 12 -6.48 44.25 -0.41
CA VAL A 12 -5.29 43.46 -0.07
C VAL A 12 -4.21 44.43 0.37
N ASP A 13 -3.88 44.40 1.67
CA ASP A 13 -2.75 45.12 2.22
C ASP A 13 -1.54 44.20 2.34
N THR A 14 -0.53 44.49 1.54
CA THR A 14 0.72 43.70 1.52
C THR A 14 1.73 44.15 2.55
N GLN A 15 1.62 45.37 3.08
CA GLN A 15 2.51 45.90 4.13
C GLN A 15 2.17 45.25 5.46
N ASP A 16 0.88 45.22 5.80
CA ASP A 16 0.38 44.65 7.04
C ASP A 16 0.02 43.15 6.90
N ALA A 17 0.14 42.59 5.69
CA ALA A 17 -0.16 41.19 5.36
C ALA A 17 -1.59 40.78 5.75
N VAL A 18 -2.56 41.65 5.44
CA VAL A 18 -3.98 41.48 5.76
C VAL A 18 -4.84 41.63 4.52
N VAL A 19 -5.96 40.91 4.51
CA VAL A 19 -6.96 40.94 3.45
C VAL A 19 -8.29 41.33 4.06
N THR A 20 -8.91 42.35 3.50
CA THR A 20 -10.27 42.75 3.87
C THR A 20 -11.25 42.03 2.97
N LEU A 21 -12.12 41.24 3.59
CA LEU A 21 -13.21 40.54 2.95
C LEU A 21 -14.53 41.26 3.20
N ARG A 22 -15.39 41.30 2.19
CA ARG A 22 -16.72 41.93 2.28
C ARG A 22 -17.80 41.01 1.72
N ASN A 23 -18.92 40.89 2.42
CA ASN A 23 -20.06 40.13 1.92
C ASN A 23 -21.10 41.03 1.21
N THR A 24 -22.18 40.42 0.72
CA THR A 24 -23.28 41.12 0.04
C THR A 24 -24.07 42.04 0.96
N ASP A 25 -24.09 41.75 2.27
CA ASP A 25 -24.80 42.54 3.28
C ASP A 25 -23.98 43.77 3.72
N GLY A 26 -22.75 43.90 3.21
CA GLY A 26 -21.84 45.00 3.52
C GLY A 26 -20.97 44.79 4.76
N GLU A 27 -21.11 43.66 5.46
CA GLU A 27 -20.23 43.28 6.57
C GLU A 27 -18.81 43.10 6.03
N SER A 28 -17.83 43.60 6.78
CA SER A 28 -16.42 43.49 6.44
C SER A 28 -15.66 42.78 7.55
N VAL A 29 -14.76 41.89 7.16
CA VAL A 29 -13.90 41.12 8.07
C VAL A 29 -12.47 41.21 7.55
N LEU A 30 -11.54 41.49 8.46
CA LEU A 30 -10.12 41.52 8.16
C LEU A 30 -9.49 40.20 8.58
N ILE A 31 -8.72 39.58 7.68
CA ILE A 31 -8.01 38.33 7.94
C ILE A 31 -6.52 38.48 7.64
N SER A 32 -5.69 37.87 8.48
CA SER A 32 -4.28 37.64 8.14
C SER A 32 -4.12 36.21 7.61
N PRO A 33 -3.73 36.01 6.34
CA PRO A 33 -3.48 34.67 5.79
C PRO A 33 -2.40 33.89 6.56
N GLN A 34 -1.47 34.59 7.22
CA GLN A 34 -0.40 33.95 8.00
C GLN A 34 -0.89 33.44 9.36
N GLN A 35 -1.84 34.13 9.98
CA GLN A 35 -2.33 33.81 11.33
C GLN A 35 -3.65 33.04 11.32
N ASN A 36 -4.31 32.92 10.18
CA ASN A 36 -5.56 32.19 10.05
C ASN A 36 -5.32 30.66 10.10
N THR A 37 -5.25 30.11 11.31
CA THR A 37 -5.04 28.67 11.56
C THR A 37 -6.33 27.90 11.85
N ALA A 38 -7.43 28.59 12.14
CA ALA A 38 -8.68 27.99 12.62
C ALA A 38 -9.83 28.03 11.60
N GLN A 39 -9.75 28.85 10.56
CA GLN A 39 -10.82 28.97 9.57
C GLN A 39 -10.42 28.28 8.26
N ASP A 40 -11.18 27.26 7.88
CA ASP A 40 -11.11 26.64 6.55
C ASP A 40 -11.69 27.58 5.50
N ILE A 41 -10.82 28.35 4.84
CA ILE A 41 -11.21 29.27 3.77
C ILE A 41 -11.01 28.58 2.42
N SER A 42 -12.08 28.52 1.61
CA SER A 42 -12.00 28.14 0.21
C SER A 42 -11.97 29.39 -0.67
N LEU A 43 -11.01 29.46 -1.58
CA LEU A 43 -10.91 30.55 -2.56
C LEU A 43 -11.61 30.14 -3.86
N PHE A 44 -12.49 31.01 -4.36
CA PHE A 44 -13.20 30.81 -5.61
C PHE A 44 -12.87 31.93 -6.60
N THR A 45 -12.87 31.59 -7.90
CA THR A 45 -12.72 32.57 -8.97
C THR A 45 -14.06 32.72 -9.69
N HIS A 46 -14.56 33.96 -9.77
CA HIS A 46 -15.73 34.24 -10.58
C HIS A 46 -15.40 34.08 -12.07
N ARG A 47 -16.30 33.45 -12.81
CA ARG A 47 -16.18 33.32 -14.27
C ARG A 47 -17.55 33.44 -14.90
N GLU A 48 -17.58 33.92 -16.12
CA GLU A 48 -18.78 33.88 -16.94
C GLU A 48 -18.92 32.51 -17.61
N LEU A 49 -20.14 31.99 -17.64
CA LEU A 49 -20.46 30.70 -18.24
C LEU A 49 -21.73 30.84 -19.07
N THR A 50 -21.62 30.57 -20.37
CA THR A 50 -22.79 30.47 -21.26
C THR A 50 -23.35 29.06 -21.20
N LEU A 51 -24.67 28.96 -21.01
CA LEU A 51 -25.40 27.69 -20.98
C LEU A 51 -26.53 27.73 -22.00
N SER A 52 -26.72 26.60 -22.67
CA SER A 52 -27.79 26.35 -23.64
C SER A 52 -28.63 25.17 -23.20
N GLN A 53 -29.87 25.11 -23.66
CA GLN A 53 -30.70 23.92 -23.50
C GLN A 53 -30.01 22.71 -24.15
N GLY A 54 -29.97 21.59 -23.44
CA GLY A 54 -29.28 20.36 -23.84
C GLY A 54 -27.83 20.27 -23.36
N ASP A 55 -27.27 21.34 -22.78
CA ASP A 55 -25.89 21.30 -22.27
C ASP A 55 -25.73 20.28 -21.14
N ARG A 56 -24.57 19.62 -21.14
CA ARG A 56 -24.14 18.75 -20.03
C ARG A 56 -23.44 19.59 -18.99
N VAL A 57 -23.94 19.56 -17.77
CA VAL A 57 -23.43 20.34 -16.63
C VAL A 57 -23.17 19.46 -15.43
N ARG A 58 -22.36 19.95 -14.50
CA ARG A 58 -22.05 19.33 -13.22
C ARG A 58 -21.98 20.37 -12.11
N PHE A 59 -22.18 19.91 -10.88
CA PHE A 59 -21.84 20.69 -9.71
C PHE A 59 -20.34 20.57 -9.40
N THR A 60 -19.68 21.68 -9.09
CA THR A 60 -18.26 21.72 -8.71
C THR A 60 -18.02 21.52 -7.23
N ARG A 61 -19.08 21.61 -6.41
CA ARG A 61 -19.06 21.43 -4.96
C ARG A 61 -20.28 20.62 -4.51
N SER A 62 -20.11 19.79 -3.48
CA SER A 62 -21.21 19.08 -2.84
C SER A 62 -21.86 19.97 -1.80
N ASP A 63 -23.18 19.91 -1.74
CA ASP A 63 -24.03 20.55 -0.75
C ASP A 63 -25.04 19.50 -0.28
N THR A 64 -24.74 18.85 0.83
CA THR A 64 -25.53 17.71 1.32
C THR A 64 -26.92 18.13 1.77
N ASP A 65 -27.05 19.34 2.31
CA ASP A 65 -28.29 19.84 2.89
C ASP A 65 -29.32 20.14 1.80
N ARG A 66 -28.85 20.60 0.64
CA ARG A 66 -29.68 20.83 -0.56
C ARG A 66 -29.65 19.68 -1.56
N GLY A 67 -28.97 18.59 -1.23
CA GLY A 67 -28.88 17.37 -2.04
C GLY A 67 -28.09 17.54 -3.35
N TYR A 68 -27.16 18.50 -3.43
CA TYR A 68 -26.23 18.64 -4.56
C TYR A 68 -24.98 17.80 -4.34
N VAL A 69 -24.60 17.03 -5.35
CA VAL A 69 -23.44 16.13 -5.30
C VAL A 69 -22.42 16.60 -6.33
N ALA A 70 -21.19 16.88 -5.88
CA ALA A 70 -20.10 17.25 -6.77
C ALA A 70 -19.88 16.20 -7.86
N ASN A 71 -19.56 16.65 -9.07
CA ASN A 71 -19.34 15.83 -10.26
C ASN A 71 -20.52 14.98 -10.71
N SER A 72 -21.72 15.15 -10.12
CA SER A 72 -22.94 14.56 -10.68
C SER A 72 -23.27 15.21 -12.02
N LEU A 73 -23.62 14.40 -13.02
CA LEU A 73 -23.90 14.84 -14.39
C LEU A 73 -25.39 15.16 -14.57
N TRP A 74 -25.68 16.36 -15.06
CA TRP A 74 -27.03 16.85 -15.33
C TRP A 74 -27.13 17.40 -16.76
N GLU A 75 -28.35 17.54 -17.24
CA GLU A 75 -28.68 18.20 -18.50
C GLU A 75 -29.44 19.50 -18.23
N VAL A 76 -29.13 20.57 -18.97
CA VAL A 76 -29.94 21.79 -18.96
C VAL A 76 -31.25 21.52 -19.71
N ALA A 77 -32.34 21.31 -19.00
CA ALA A 77 -33.65 21.07 -19.58
C ALA A 77 -34.29 22.34 -20.14
N GLY A 78 -33.90 23.51 -19.61
CA GLY A 78 -34.36 24.82 -20.04
C GLY A 78 -34.18 25.87 -18.96
N PHE A 79 -34.90 26.98 -19.11
CA PHE A 79 -34.85 28.12 -18.19
C PHE A 79 -36.27 28.50 -17.78
N THR A 80 -36.44 28.99 -16.55
CA THR A 80 -37.71 29.57 -16.11
C THR A 80 -37.91 30.97 -16.71
N GLN A 81 -39.10 31.55 -16.59
CA GLN A 81 -39.36 32.91 -17.07
C GLN A 81 -38.53 33.95 -16.29
N GLU A 82 -38.20 33.64 -15.04
CA GLU A 82 -37.41 34.45 -14.11
C GLU A 82 -35.90 34.27 -14.32
N GLY A 83 -35.47 33.39 -15.23
CA GLY A 83 -34.06 33.17 -15.57
C GLY A 83 -33.33 32.11 -14.75
N ALA A 84 -34.04 31.38 -13.87
CA ALA A 84 -33.48 30.23 -13.17
C ALA A 84 -33.26 29.05 -14.14
N ILE A 85 -32.30 28.18 -13.85
CA ILE A 85 -31.91 27.08 -14.73
C ILE A 85 -32.58 25.80 -14.26
N ARG A 86 -33.19 25.05 -15.18
CA ARG A 86 -33.76 23.73 -14.91
C ARG A 86 -32.76 22.65 -15.30
N PHE A 87 -32.27 21.90 -14.33
CA PHE A 87 -31.42 20.74 -14.53
C PHE A 87 -32.24 19.45 -14.44
N ARG A 88 -31.95 18.50 -15.32
CA ARG A 88 -32.62 17.20 -15.38
C ARG A 88 -31.60 16.06 -15.34
N GLN A 89 -31.91 15.02 -14.56
CA GLN A 89 -31.19 13.77 -14.52
C GLN A 89 -32.18 12.62 -14.38
N GLY A 90 -32.50 11.94 -15.49
CA GLY A 90 -33.56 10.95 -15.52
C GLY A 90 -34.91 11.58 -15.15
N GLU A 91 -35.55 11.05 -14.11
CA GLU A 91 -36.81 11.58 -13.56
C GLU A 91 -36.62 12.72 -12.55
N GLN A 92 -35.37 12.99 -12.15
CA GLN A 92 -35.08 14.07 -11.20
C GLN A 92 -34.95 15.40 -11.92
N GLU A 93 -35.53 16.44 -11.33
CA GLU A 93 -35.38 17.83 -11.75
C GLU A 93 -34.88 18.69 -10.59
N LYS A 94 -34.03 19.66 -10.90
CA LYS A 94 -33.53 20.66 -9.95
C LYS A 94 -33.61 22.04 -10.58
N ILE A 95 -34.02 23.02 -9.79
CA ILE A 95 -34.01 24.42 -10.19
C ILE A 95 -32.81 25.07 -9.49
N VAL A 96 -31.99 25.76 -10.27
CA VAL A 96 -30.77 26.44 -9.81
C VAL A 96 -30.89 27.92 -10.16
N ASP A 97 -30.90 28.77 -9.14
CA ASP A 97 -31.02 30.22 -9.27
C ASP A 97 -29.76 30.93 -8.76
N ARG A 98 -28.81 31.07 -9.68
CA ARG A 98 -27.52 31.76 -9.49
C ARG A 98 -27.63 33.26 -9.18
N GLN A 99 -28.77 33.89 -9.46
CA GLN A 99 -28.96 35.32 -9.21
C GLN A 99 -29.37 35.55 -7.77
N SER A 100 -30.32 34.76 -7.26
CA SER A 100 -30.79 34.88 -5.88
C SER A 100 -29.89 34.15 -4.86
N MET A 101 -29.26 33.02 -5.24
CA MET A 101 -28.45 32.21 -4.33
C MET A 101 -27.01 32.10 -4.81
N THR A 102 -26.05 32.44 -3.94
CA THR A 102 -24.62 32.38 -4.29
C THR A 102 -24.10 30.94 -4.29
N GLU A 103 -24.68 30.09 -3.47
CA GLU A 103 -24.41 28.66 -3.37
C GLU A 103 -24.74 27.92 -4.69
N ASP A 104 -25.60 28.49 -5.53
CA ASP A 104 -26.02 27.94 -6.82
C ASP A 104 -25.03 28.24 -7.96
N ARG A 105 -23.96 28.99 -7.67
CA ARG A 105 -22.93 29.35 -8.65
C ARG A 105 -21.86 28.26 -8.85
N HIS A 106 -21.90 27.19 -8.05
CA HIS A 106 -20.95 26.06 -8.13
C HIS A 106 -21.28 25.08 -9.26
N ILE A 107 -21.28 25.59 -10.49
CA ILE A 107 -21.63 24.84 -11.70
C ILE A 107 -20.55 24.96 -12.78
N ASP A 108 -20.42 23.92 -13.59
CA ASP A 108 -19.53 23.87 -14.74
C ASP A 108 -20.11 23.01 -15.85
N LEU A 109 -19.65 23.24 -17.08
CA LEU A 109 -19.90 22.30 -18.16
C LEU A 109 -19.18 20.98 -17.86
N ALA A 110 -19.80 19.88 -18.27
CA ALA A 110 -19.33 18.53 -18.00
C ALA A 110 -18.79 17.81 -19.24
N TYR A 111 -18.44 18.57 -20.30
CA TYR A 111 -17.91 18.02 -21.55
C TYR A 111 -16.47 17.50 -21.45
N ALA A 112 -15.65 18.18 -20.65
CA ALA A 112 -14.26 17.80 -20.42
C ALA A 112 -13.99 17.84 -18.92
N LEU A 113 -13.35 16.78 -18.43
CA LEU A 113 -13.06 16.64 -17.01
C LEU A 113 -11.57 16.37 -16.84
N THR A 114 -11.03 16.86 -15.72
CA THR A 114 -9.66 16.52 -15.35
C THR A 114 -9.60 15.06 -14.94
N VAL A 115 -8.46 14.41 -15.19
CA VAL A 115 -8.22 12.99 -14.86
C VAL A 115 -8.53 12.69 -13.38
N TYR A 116 -8.16 13.60 -12.49
CA TYR A 116 -8.46 13.49 -11.05
C TYR A 116 -9.94 13.77 -10.72
N GLY A 117 -10.61 14.65 -11.47
CA GLY A 117 -12.02 15.00 -11.25
C GLY A 117 -12.99 13.85 -11.52
N VAL A 118 -12.57 12.84 -12.28
CA VAL A 118 -13.34 11.61 -12.57
C VAL A 118 -12.81 10.38 -11.84
N GLN A 119 -11.95 10.55 -10.84
CA GLN A 119 -11.37 9.42 -10.12
C GLN A 119 -12.49 8.57 -9.47
N GLY A 120 -12.64 7.33 -9.94
CA GLY A 120 -13.68 6.41 -9.48
C GLY A 120 -14.91 6.31 -10.39
N ALA A 121 -15.08 7.22 -11.35
CA ALA A 121 -16.07 7.09 -12.41
C ALA A 121 -15.53 6.19 -13.54
N SER A 122 -16.41 5.41 -14.18
CA SER A 122 -16.03 4.55 -15.32
C SER A 122 -17.06 4.67 -16.42
N GLU A 123 -16.61 5.16 -17.57
CA GLU A 123 -17.45 5.48 -18.73
C GLU A 123 -17.30 4.46 -19.84
N ARG A 124 -18.32 4.37 -20.71
CA ARG A 124 -18.27 3.46 -21.87
C ARG A 124 -17.15 3.86 -22.83
N PHE A 125 -17.04 5.16 -23.11
CA PHE A 125 -16.07 5.73 -24.04
C PHE A 125 -15.31 6.87 -23.36
N ALA A 126 -14.01 6.99 -23.66
CA ALA A 126 -13.19 8.09 -23.17
C ALA A 126 -12.39 8.73 -24.31
N ILE A 127 -12.27 10.06 -24.28
CA ILE A 127 -11.34 10.81 -25.12
C ILE A 127 -10.38 11.53 -24.20
N ALA A 128 -9.10 11.17 -24.27
CA ALA A 128 -8.03 11.73 -23.47
C ALA A 128 -7.19 12.68 -24.31
N LEU A 129 -6.96 13.89 -23.80
CA LEU A 129 -5.97 14.82 -24.33
C LEU A 129 -4.74 14.78 -23.42
N THR A 130 -3.62 14.34 -23.98
CA THR A 130 -2.32 14.25 -23.31
C THR A 130 -1.26 14.97 -24.15
N GLY A 131 -0.03 15.02 -23.66
CA GLY A 131 1.06 15.63 -24.39
C GLY A 131 2.27 15.96 -23.55
N THR A 132 3.24 16.58 -24.20
CA THR A 132 4.56 16.94 -23.69
C THR A 132 4.80 18.45 -23.68
N GLU A 133 3.82 19.24 -24.13
CA GLU A 133 3.85 20.69 -24.14
C GLU A 133 3.01 21.32 -23.02
N GLY A 134 3.44 22.50 -22.56
CA GLY A 134 2.71 23.33 -21.60
C GLY A 134 2.36 22.59 -20.31
N GLY A 135 1.11 22.74 -19.86
CA GLY A 135 0.62 22.08 -18.66
C GLY A 135 0.53 20.55 -18.76
N ARG A 136 0.39 20.00 -19.98
CA ARG A 136 0.21 18.56 -20.22
C ARG A 136 1.46 17.75 -19.90
N LYS A 137 2.65 18.35 -20.10
CA LYS A 137 3.94 17.74 -19.73
C LYS A 137 3.98 17.26 -18.28
N ARG A 138 3.42 18.05 -17.36
CA ARG A 138 3.37 17.71 -15.93
C ARG A 138 2.49 16.49 -15.63
N MET A 139 1.62 16.12 -16.57
CA MET A 139 0.70 14.99 -16.47
C MET A 139 1.14 13.79 -17.32
N ALA A 140 2.31 13.87 -17.99
CA ALA A 140 2.90 12.79 -18.77
C ALA A 140 3.58 11.74 -17.87
N SER A 141 2.83 11.19 -16.93
CA SER A 141 3.28 10.19 -15.94
C SER A 141 2.54 8.87 -16.13
N LEU A 142 3.09 7.78 -15.57
CA LEU A 142 2.46 6.47 -15.61
C LEU A 142 1.14 6.44 -14.86
N GLU A 143 1.09 7.09 -13.70
CA GLU A 143 -0.05 7.15 -12.79
C GLU A 143 -1.22 7.90 -13.45
N SER A 144 -0.95 9.10 -13.99
CA SER A 144 -1.96 9.90 -14.71
C SER A 144 -2.50 9.15 -15.92
N THR A 145 -1.61 8.53 -16.71
CA THR A 145 -1.98 7.73 -17.89
C THR A 145 -2.82 6.52 -17.48
N TYR A 146 -2.41 5.81 -16.43
CA TYR A 146 -3.13 4.67 -15.92
C TYR A 146 -4.54 5.05 -15.45
N VAL A 147 -4.67 6.11 -14.63
CA VAL A 147 -5.98 6.59 -14.15
C VAL A 147 -6.87 7.02 -15.32
N THR A 148 -6.31 7.64 -16.37
CA THR A 148 -7.09 8.09 -17.53
C THR A 148 -7.60 6.93 -18.37
N LEU A 149 -6.70 6.00 -18.74
CA LEU A 149 -7.02 4.97 -19.74
C LEU A 149 -7.74 3.76 -19.15
N SER A 150 -7.50 3.43 -17.88
CA SER A 150 -8.10 2.24 -17.23
C SER A 150 -9.60 2.37 -16.95
N ARG A 151 -10.16 3.57 -17.04
CA ARG A 151 -11.56 3.88 -16.68
C ARG A 151 -12.55 3.72 -17.83
N ALA A 152 -12.08 3.58 -19.06
CA ALA A 152 -12.93 3.32 -20.22
C ALA A 152 -13.33 1.84 -20.29
N LYS A 153 -14.61 1.55 -20.51
CA LYS A 153 -15.15 0.18 -20.58
C LYS A 153 -15.10 -0.43 -21.98
N GLU A 154 -15.22 0.37 -23.03
CA GLU A 154 -15.27 -0.12 -24.41
C GLU A 154 -14.12 0.43 -25.25
N HIS A 155 -13.97 1.76 -25.29
CA HIS A 155 -12.96 2.39 -26.14
C HIS A 155 -12.36 3.64 -25.51
N VAL A 156 -11.06 3.84 -25.75
CA VAL A 156 -10.40 5.11 -25.44
C VAL A 156 -9.65 5.66 -26.66
N GLN A 157 -9.85 6.94 -26.92
CA GLN A 157 -9.10 7.73 -27.89
C GLN A 157 -8.12 8.63 -27.16
N VAL A 158 -6.88 8.67 -27.60
CA VAL A 158 -5.83 9.52 -27.01
C VAL A 158 -5.30 10.47 -28.08
N TYR A 159 -5.36 11.76 -27.78
CA TYR A 159 -4.77 12.83 -28.59
C TYR A 159 -3.49 13.29 -27.89
N THR A 160 -2.37 13.27 -28.59
CA THR A 160 -1.07 13.72 -28.07
C THR A 160 -0.34 14.58 -29.10
N ASP A 161 0.46 15.54 -28.61
CA ASP A 161 1.28 16.40 -29.45
C ASP A 161 2.45 15.63 -30.10
N ASN A 162 3.15 14.82 -29.30
CA ASN A 162 4.20 13.91 -29.73
C ASN A 162 4.08 12.57 -29.01
N LEU A 163 3.73 11.51 -29.76
CA LEU A 163 3.57 10.16 -29.21
C LEU A 163 4.87 9.60 -28.62
N GLU A 164 6.00 9.79 -29.29
CA GLU A 164 7.27 9.19 -28.88
C GLU A 164 7.77 9.82 -27.57
N ASP A 165 7.79 11.15 -27.51
CA ASP A 165 8.21 11.88 -26.32
C ASP A 165 7.28 11.60 -25.13
N TRP A 166 5.96 11.55 -25.37
CA TRP A 166 4.99 11.24 -24.34
C TRP A 166 5.21 9.83 -23.77
N GLN A 167 5.46 8.83 -24.63
CA GLN A 167 5.77 7.47 -24.17
C GLN A 167 7.06 7.40 -23.35
N GLN A 168 8.08 8.17 -23.74
CA GLN A 168 9.33 8.23 -22.99
C GLN A 168 9.11 8.84 -21.59
N GLN A 169 8.39 9.96 -21.50
CA GLN A 169 8.05 10.62 -20.24
C GLN A 169 7.28 9.68 -19.31
N VAL A 170 6.24 9.02 -19.84
CA VAL A 170 5.41 8.07 -19.08
C VAL A 170 6.23 6.90 -18.54
N ARG A 171 7.23 6.39 -19.29
CA ARG A 171 8.12 5.31 -18.84
C ARG A 171 9.12 5.72 -17.77
N GLN A 172 9.47 7.00 -17.72
CA GLN A 172 10.44 7.55 -16.76
C GLN A 172 9.79 8.00 -15.45
N SER A 173 8.45 7.93 -15.32
CA SER A 173 7.74 8.28 -14.10
C SER A 173 8.28 7.47 -12.91
N ASP A 174 8.72 8.17 -11.85
CA ASP A 174 9.34 7.58 -10.67
C ASP A 174 8.35 7.33 -9.52
N GLY A 175 7.04 7.48 -9.76
CA GLY A 175 5.98 7.26 -8.77
C GLY A 175 6.02 8.20 -7.56
N GLY A 176 6.97 9.14 -7.53
CA GLY A 176 7.38 9.87 -6.34
C GLY A 176 8.10 8.98 -5.33
N LYS A 177 9.22 9.46 -4.79
CA LYS A 177 9.88 8.81 -3.65
C LYS A 177 9.24 9.31 -2.35
N THR A 178 9.02 8.41 -1.39
CA THR A 178 8.63 8.83 -0.04
C THR A 178 9.81 9.51 0.66
N ALA A 179 9.54 10.29 1.71
CA ALA A 179 10.60 10.87 2.54
C ALA A 179 11.52 9.78 3.12
N HIS A 180 10.94 8.62 3.46
CA HIS A 180 11.70 7.46 3.93
C HIS A 180 12.67 6.94 2.85
N ASP A 181 12.18 6.73 1.62
CA ASP A 181 13.02 6.24 0.51
C ASP A 181 14.18 7.20 0.21
N LEU A 182 13.97 8.51 0.38
CA LEU A 182 15.01 9.52 0.19
C LEU A 182 16.04 9.52 1.32
N LEU A 183 15.60 9.42 2.57
CA LEU A 183 16.49 9.46 3.73
C LEU A 183 17.26 8.15 3.94
N HIS A 184 16.67 7.00 3.59
CA HIS A 184 17.23 5.69 3.88
C HIS A 184 17.72 4.93 2.64
N GLU A 185 17.81 5.59 1.47
CA GLU A 185 18.19 4.95 0.19
C GLU A 185 19.48 4.12 0.28
N LYS A 186 20.50 4.64 0.98
CA LYS A 186 21.78 3.94 1.14
C LYS A 186 21.65 2.71 2.04
N SER A 187 20.91 2.83 3.14
CA SER A 187 20.64 1.75 4.08
C SER A 187 19.86 0.61 3.42
N ASP A 188 18.84 0.95 2.63
CA ASP A 188 18.06 -0.02 1.86
C ASP A 188 18.91 -0.72 0.79
N ARG A 189 19.78 0.02 0.09
CA ARG A 189 20.71 -0.57 -0.90
C ARG A 189 21.67 -1.58 -0.29
N GLU A 190 22.20 -1.33 0.91
CA GLU A 190 23.06 -2.29 1.63
C GLU A 190 22.25 -3.53 2.05
N SER A 191 21.05 -3.33 2.62
CA SER A 191 20.12 -4.43 2.97
C SER A 191 19.80 -5.32 1.76
N ASP A 192 19.41 -4.70 0.64
CA ASP A 192 19.07 -5.40 -0.60
C ASP A 192 20.26 -6.15 -1.19
N THR A 193 21.46 -5.60 -1.06
CA THR A 193 22.68 -6.25 -1.53
C THR A 193 22.98 -7.49 -0.68
N GLY A 194 22.88 -7.39 0.65
CA GLY A 194 23.03 -8.53 1.56
C GLY A 194 21.98 -9.61 1.31
N ASN A 195 20.70 -9.23 1.19
CA ASN A 195 19.59 -10.15 0.92
C ASN A 195 19.80 -10.89 -0.42
N ARG A 196 20.24 -10.19 -1.48
CA ARG A 196 20.55 -10.80 -2.78
C ARG A 196 21.71 -11.80 -2.69
N LEU A 197 22.77 -11.47 -1.96
CA LEU A 197 23.88 -12.39 -1.73
C LEU A 197 23.38 -13.68 -1.08
N LEU A 198 22.60 -13.57 0.00
CA LEU A 198 22.04 -14.70 0.73
C LEU A 198 21.07 -15.54 -0.12
N ALA A 199 20.22 -14.91 -0.93
CA ALA A 199 19.25 -15.58 -1.79
C ALA A 199 19.92 -16.50 -2.83
N THR A 200 21.08 -16.09 -3.36
CA THR A 200 21.87 -16.87 -4.33
C THR A 200 22.84 -17.87 -3.68
N ALA A 201 23.04 -17.78 -2.37
CA ALA A 201 23.95 -18.65 -1.61
C ALA A 201 23.39 -20.07 -1.46
N SER A 202 24.28 -21.06 -1.41
CA SER A 202 23.91 -22.47 -1.24
C SER A 202 23.82 -22.84 0.24
N ARG A 203 22.99 -23.81 0.63
CA ARG A 203 23.05 -24.35 2.00
C ARG A 203 24.43 -24.97 2.27
N LEU A 204 24.94 -24.85 3.49
CA LEU A 204 26.27 -25.39 3.84
C LEU A 204 26.37 -26.90 3.59
N ASP A 205 25.31 -27.65 3.93
CA ASP A 205 25.22 -29.11 3.77
C ASP A 205 25.36 -29.60 2.30
N LYS A 206 25.08 -28.72 1.33
CA LYS A 206 25.18 -29.05 -0.10
C LYS A 206 26.58 -28.90 -0.69
N THR A 207 27.54 -28.35 0.04
CA THR A 207 28.91 -28.13 -0.46
C THR A 207 29.94 -28.86 0.39
N ALA A 208 31.04 -29.32 -0.20
CA ALA A 208 32.08 -30.04 0.54
C ALA A 208 32.73 -29.13 1.60
N LEU A 209 33.07 -27.89 1.21
CA LEU A 209 33.63 -26.90 2.13
C LEU A 209 32.63 -26.51 3.22
N GLY A 210 31.35 -26.32 2.88
CA GLY A 210 30.31 -26.01 3.87
C GLY A 210 30.07 -27.13 4.89
N ARG A 211 30.09 -28.40 4.47
CA ARG A 211 30.02 -29.54 5.42
C ARG A 211 31.22 -29.57 6.37
N ARG A 212 32.41 -29.22 5.90
CA ARG A 212 33.59 -29.13 6.74
C ARG A 212 33.47 -27.99 7.75
N VAL A 213 32.96 -26.82 7.33
CA VAL A 213 32.64 -25.72 8.25
C VAL A 213 31.67 -26.18 9.35
N LEU A 214 30.61 -26.91 9.00
CA LEU A 214 29.67 -27.44 10.00
C LEU A 214 30.34 -28.39 11.00
N ALA A 215 31.17 -29.32 10.50
CA ALA A 215 31.85 -30.31 11.33
C ALA A 215 32.88 -29.67 12.28
N GLU A 216 33.74 -28.78 11.79
CA GLU A 216 34.77 -28.09 12.59
C GLU A 216 34.15 -27.19 13.67
N ASN A 217 32.93 -26.70 13.45
CA ASN A 217 32.22 -25.84 14.38
C ASN A 217 31.17 -26.60 15.22
N GLY A 218 31.08 -27.93 15.13
CA GLY A 218 30.15 -28.74 15.93
C GLY A 218 28.67 -28.40 15.71
N LEU A 219 28.30 -27.92 14.51
CA LEU A 219 26.93 -27.50 14.20
C LEU A 219 26.12 -28.65 13.59
N GLU A 220 25.39 -29.37 14.44
CA GLU A 220 24.54 -30.52 14.05
C GLU A 220 23.07 -30.15 13.78
N GLY A 221 22.64 -28.96 14.21
CA GLY A 221 21.27 -28.46 14.07
C GLY A 221 20.90 -27.99 12.66
N GLU A 222 19.65 -27.52 12.50
CA GLU A 222 19.21 -26.92 11.23
C GLU A 222 19.75 -25.49 11.09
N THR A 223 20.99 -25.35 10.62
CA THR A 223 21.61 -24.04 10.44
C THR A 223 20.91 -23.19 9.37
N MET A 224 20.87 -21.88 9.62
CA MET A 224 20.42 -20.87 8.66
C MET A 224 21.58 -20.33 7.81
N ALA A 225 22.81 -20.73 8.12
CA ALA A 225 24.02 -20.33 7.43
C ALA A 225 24.07 -20.87 5.99
N ARG A 226 24.59 -20.04 5.09
CA ARG A 226 24.74 -20.35 3.68
C ARG A 226 26.17 -20.13 3.20
N PHE A 227 26.59 -20.92 2.23
CA PHE A 227 27.86 -20.83 1.55
C PHE A 227 27.79 -19.88 0.35
N ILE A 228 28.69 -18.92 0.31
CA ILE A 228 28.98 -18.09 -0.86
C ILE A 228 30.33 -18.50 -1.43
N ALA A 229 30.33 -18.95 -2.68
CA ALA A 229 31.55 -19.34 -3.38
C ALA A 229 32.42 -18.11 -3.72
N ALA A 230 33.73 -18.33 -3.79
CA ALA A 230 34.66 -17.35 -4.31
C ALA A 230 34.31 -16.97 -5.77
N GLY A 231 34.47 -15.69 -6.11
CA GLY A 231 34.22 -15.15 -7.43
C GLY A 231 34.95 -13.83 -7.66
N LYS A 232 34.75 -13.21 -8.83
CA LYS A 232 35.48 -11.99 -9.22
C LYS A 232 35.34 -10.83 -8.23
N LYS A 233 34.17 -10.69 -7.59
CA LYS A 233 33.88 -9.62 -6.63
C LYS A 233 34.26 -9.98 -5.19
N TYR A 234 34.27 -11.27 -4.86
CA TYR A 234 34.59 -11.80 -3.53
C TYR A 234 35.59 -12.94 -3.71
N PRO A 235 36.92 -12.66 -3.67
CA PRO A 235 37.93 -13.64 -4.03
C PRO A 235 38.02 -14.81 -3.04
N SER A 236 37.56 -14.62 -1.80
CA SER A 236 37.48 -15.67 -0.77
C SER A 236 36.06 -16.24 -0.68
N PRO A 237 35.89 -17.51 -0.26
CA PRO A 237 34.59 -18.06 0.10
C PRO A 237 34.10 -17.50 1.45
N TYR A 238 32.78 -17.40 1.64
CA TYR A 238 32.16 -16.86 2.85
C TYR A 238 31.04 -17.76 3.37
N VAL A 239 30.84 -17.74 4.68
CA VAL A 239 29.58 -18.06 5.32
C VAL A 239 28.72 -16.79 5.39
N ALA A 240 27.44 -16.91 5.03
CA ALA A 240 26.47 -15.84 5.09
C ALA A 240 25.29 -16.24 5.98
N LEU A 241 24.95 -15.38 6.92
CA LEU A 241 23.80 -15.54 7.81
C LEU A 241 22.73 -14.48 7.51
N PRO A 242 21.43 -14.81 7.56
CA PRO A 242 20.36 -13.82 7.44
C PRO A 242 20.41 -12.81 8.57
N VAL A 243 20.14 -11.54 8.24
CA VAL A 243 20.02 -10.45 9.20
C VAL A 243 18.62 -9.84 9.12
N TRP A 244 18.07 -9.45 10.26
CA TRP A 244 16.72 -8.92 10.40
C TRP A 244 16.67 -7.69 11.30
N THR A 245 15.63 -6.88 11.09
CA THR A 245 15.22 -5.85 12.05
C THR A 245 14.51 -6.47 13.26
N ARG A 246 14.26 -5.70 14.33
CA ARG A 246 13.41 -6.10 15.48
C ARG A 246 12.03 -6.67 15.11
N HIS A 247 11.49 -6.26 13.96
CA HIS A 247 10.19 -6.72 13.47
C HIS A 247 10.31 -8.01 12.62
N GLY A 248 11.52 -8.51 12.39
CA GLY A 248 11.76 -9.67 11.54
C GLY A 248 11.67 -9.38 10.04
N LYS A 249 11.83 -8.12 9.62
CA LYS A 249 12.02 -7.77 8.19
C LYS A 249 13.46 -8.10 7.82
N GLU A 250 13.68 -8.66 6.62
CA GLU A 250 15.02 -8.88 6.09
C GLU A 250 15.80 -7.56 6.00
N ALA A 251 16.99 -7.55 6.57
CA ALA A 251 17.83 -6.36 6.75
C ALA A 251 19.27 -6.60 6.27
N GLY A 252 19.51 -7.65 5.47
CA GLY A 252 20.81 -7.94 4.88
C GLY A 252 21.40 -9.30 5.28
N ALA A 253 22.73 -9.38 5.21
CA ALA A 253 23.48 -10.59 5.53
C ALA A 253 24.74 -10.28 6.35
N LEU A 254 25.05 -11.13 7.32
CA LEU A 254 26.33 -11.13 8.04
C LEU A 254 27.27 -12.10 7.33
N LEU A 255 28.44 -11.62 6.91
CA LEU A 255 29.40 -12.38 6.12
C LEU A 255 30.67 -12.68 6.93
N THR A 256 31.04 -13.95 7.03
CA THR A 256 32.25 -14.40 7.71
C THR A 256 33.13 -15.15 6.70
N GLU A 257 34.37 -14.70 6.53
CA GLU A 257 35.30 -15.31 5.57
C GLU A 257 35.67 -16.73 6.02
N ILE A 258 35.71 -17.67 5.06
CA ILE A 258 36.23 -19.02 5.29
C ILE A 258 37.70 -19.03 4.86
N ARG A 259 38.59 -19.30 5.82
CA ARG A 259 40.02 -19.48 5.59
C ARG A 259 40.36 -20.97 5.59
N ILE A 260 41.29 -21.33 4.72
CA ILE A 260 41.83 -22.68 4.64
C ILE A 260 43.28 -22.58 5.08
N GLU A 261 43.60 -23.22 6.20
CA GLU A 261 44.90 -23.21 6.86
C GLU A 261 45.52 -24.62 6.81
N ASP A 262 46.79 -24.73 7.23
CA ASP A 262 47.55 -25.98 7.36
C ASP A 262 47.52 -26.84 6.09
N ASP A 263 47.95 -26.27 4.95
CA ASP A 263 48.01 -26.95 3.64
C ASP A 263 46.68 -27.62 3.20
N GLY A 264 45.54 -27.09 3.63
CA GLY A 264 44.22 -27.63 3.28
C GLY A 264 43.61 -28.56 4.33
N MET A 265 44.30 -28.77 5.45
CA MET A 265 43.83 -29.63 6.54
C MET A 265 42.93 -28.93 7.56
N ARG A 266 42.85 -27.59 7.58
CA ARG A 266 41.97 -26.89 8.52
C ARG A 266 41.10 -25.85 7.83
N VAL A 267 39.83 -25.80 8.19
CA VAL A 267 38.89 -24.78 7.72
C VAL A 267 38.46 -23.95 8.92
N VAL A 268 38.82 -22.67 8.90
CA VAL A 268 38.60 -21.74 10.01
C VAL A 268 37.73 -20.59 9.53
N LEU A 269 36.83 -20.13 10.38
CA LEU A 269 36.08 -18.90 10.15
C LEU A 269 36.91 -17.72 10.67
N SER A 270 37.00 -16.66 9.87
CA SER A 270 37.61 -15.41 10.32
C SER A 270 36.93 -14.89 11.60
N GLU A 271 37.73 -14.37 12.54
CA GLU A 271 37.22 -13.73 13.76
C GLU A 271 36.37 -12.49 13.43
N GLU A 272 36.74 -11.77 12.36
CA GLU A 272 35.95 -10.64 11.88
C GLU A 272 34.82 -11.06 10.95
N SER A 273 33.62 -10.57 11.25
CA SER A 273 32.45 -10.68 10.39
C SER A 273 32.06 -9.31 9.83
N ARG A 274 31.64 -9.26 8.56
CA ARG A 274 31.24 -8.05 7.85
C ARG A 274 29.73 -8.02 7.67
N LEU A 275 29.08 -7.01 8.23
CA LEU A 275 27.65 -6.77 8.02
C LEU A 275 27.42 -6.08 6.66
N ARG A 276 26.58 -6.70 5.83
CA ARG A 276 25.98 -6.08 4.63
C ARG A 276 24.50 -5.92 4.87
N GLY A 277 24.15 -4.88 5.60
CA GLY A 277 22.79 -4.60 6.04
C GLY A 277 22.57 -3.11 6.26
N GLY A 278 21.31 -2.73 6.38
CA GLY A 278 20.90 -1.36 6.69
C GLY A 278 21.15 -0.99 8.15
N GLU A 279 20.88 0.26 8.49
CA GLU A 279 21.03 0.80 9.85
C GLU A 279 20.14 0.07 10.88
N ASP A 280 18.99 -0.45 10.45
CA ASP A 280 18.05 -1.21 11.29
C ASP A 280 18.41 -2.70 11.44
N ALA A 281 19.58 -3.13 10.96
CA ALA A 281 20.03 -4.52 11.00
C ALA A 281 20.47 -4.92 12.42
N GLN A 282 19.58 -5.59 13.17
CA GLN A 282 19.76 -5.81 14.61
C GLN A 282 19.96 -7.28 15.00
N PHE A 283 19.41 -8.24 14.26
CA PHE A 283 19.38 -9.65 14.66
C PHE A 283 19.89 -10.57 13.54
N VAL A 284 20.75 -11.53 13.86
CA VAL A 284 21.28 -12.52 12.91
C VAL A 284 20.73 -13.90 13.22
N GLY A 285 20.20 -14.60 12.23
CA GLY A 285 19.73 -15.98 12.40
C GLY A 285 20.85 -16.98 12.21
N LEU A 286 21.17 -17.75 13.26
CA LEU A 286 22.18 -18.82 13.19
C LEU A 286 21.56 -20.19 12.94
N GLN A 287 20.52 -20.52 13.70
CA GLN A 287 19.91 -21.86 13.70
C GLN A 287 18.40 -21.78 13.78
N ALA A 288 17.71 -22.62 13.01
CA ALA A 288 16.27 -22.82 13.08
C ALA A 288 15.93 -23.77 14.24
N SER A 289 14.76 -23.55 14.81
CA SER A 289 14.20 -24.29 15.94
C SER A 289 13.39 -25.50 15.46
N ARG A 290 13.69 -26.66 16.02
CA ARG A 290 12.90 -27.90 15.89
C ARG A 290 12.10 -28.24 17.15
N ASN A 291 12.49 -27.72 18.31
CA ASN A 291 11.81 -27.93 19.60
C ASN A 291 10.83 -26.82 20.01
N GLY A 292 10.70 -25.76 19.20
CA GLY A 292 9.82 -24.63 19.45
C GLY A 292 10.42 -23.53 20.34
N GLN A 293 11.70 -23.62 20.69
CA GLN A 293 12.43 -22.64 21.50
C GLN A 293 13.40 -21.82 20.66
N THR A 294 13.64 -20.56 21.02
CA THR A 294 14.69 -19.73 20.44
C THR A 294 15.50 -19.04 21.52
N LEU A 295 16.81 -19.21 21.43
CA LEU A 295 17.80 -18.62 22.32
C LEU A 295 18.42 -17.39 21.65
N ILE A 296 18.73 -16.38 22.44
CA ILE A 296 19.40 -15.15 21.98
C ILE A 296 20.79 -15.09 22.59
N ALA A 297 21.78 -14.78 21.78
CA ALA A 297 23.15 -14.52 22.18
C ALA A 297 23.57 -13.10 21.79
N ASP A 298 24.46 -12.49 22.58
CA ASP A 298 24.98 -11.14 22.33
C ASP A 298 26.32 -11.14 21.58
N SER A 299 26.83 -12.32 21.21
CA SER A 299 28.04 -12.46 20.39
C SER A 299 28.00 -13.73 19.54
N ALA A 300 28.82 -13.77 18.49
CA ALA A 300 28.94 -14.94 17.62
C ALA A 300 29.45 -16.18 18.38
N ASP A 301 30.43 -16.02 19.28
CA ASP A 301 30.97 -17.12 20.08
C ASP A 301 29.93 -17.69 21.05
N ALA A 302 29.15 -16.81 21.70
CA ALA A 302 28.07 -17.24 22.57
C ALA A 302 26.98 -17.96 21.77
N ALA A 303 26.64 -17.46 20.58
CA ALA A 303 25.67 -18.09 19.71
C ALA A 303 26.13 -19.48 19.25
N LEU A 304 27.42 -19.62 18.92
CA LEU A 304 27.99 -20.90 18.49
C LEU A 304 27.93 -21.93 19.62
N ARG A 305 28.32 -21.55 20.85
CA ARG A 305 28.18 -22.42 22.04
C ARG A 305 26.73 -22.84 22.27
N LEU A 306 25.78 -21.90 22.22
CA LEU A 306 24.36 -22.22 22.39
C LEU A 306 23.84 -23.18 21.32
N ALA A 307 24.29 -23.03 20.07
CA ALA A 307 23.91 -23.92 18.97
C ALA A 307 24.49 -25.34 19.13
N GLN A 308 25.74 -25.46 19.62
CA GLN A 308 26.39 -26.74 19.94
C GLN A 308 25.70 -27.46 21.09
N GLU A 309 25.39 -26.74 22.18
CA GLU A 309 24.73 -27.29 23.37
C GLU A 309 23.26 -27.61 23.12
N ASN A 310 22.60 -26.93 22.17
CA ASN A 310 21.18 -27.06 21.90
C ASN A 310 20.87 -27.24 20.39
N PRO A 311 21.20 -28.39 19.77
CA PRO A 311 21.03 -28.60 18.33
C PRO A 311 19.58 -28.50 17.81
N GLU A 312 18.60 -28.68 18.71
CA GLU A 312 17.16 -28.59 18.39
C GLU A 312 16.56 -27.20 18.60
N SER A 313 17.28 -26.29 19.28
CA SER A 313 16.79 -24.94 19.58
C SER A 313 17.16 -23.96 18.47
N GLY A 314 16.29 -22.99 18.22
CA GLY A 314 16.65 -21.85 17.36
C GLY A 314 17.67 -20.95 18.05
N VAL A 315 18.59 -20.35 17.30
CA VAL A 315 19.61 -19.45 17.85
C VAL A 315 19.68 -18.19 17.01
N VAL A 316 19.59 -17.04 17.69
CA VAL A 316 19.68 -15.70 17.11
C VAL A 316 20.77 -14.91 17.81
N ILE A 317 21.54 -14.15 17.05
CA ILE A 317 22.56 -13.23 17.55
C ILE A 317 21.98 -11.82 17.55
N ARG A 318 22.12 -11.09 18.66
CA ARG A 318 21.80 -9.66 18.75
C ARG A 318 23.07 -8.86 18.47
N LEU A 319 23.05 -8.03 17.42
CA LEU A 319 24.21 -7.25 16.99
C LEU A 319 24.43 -6.02 17.85
N HIS A 320 23.35 -5.34 18.23
CA HIS A 320 23.37 -4.14 19.07
C HIS A 320 21.97 -3.86 19.64
N GLY A 321 21.93 -3.02 20.68
CA GLY A 321 20.70 -2.61 21.36
C GLY A 321 20.19 -3.63 22.38
N GLU A 322 19.27 -3.20 23.24
CA GLU A 322 18.63 -4.04 24.26
C GLU A 322 17.24 -4.54 23.84
N GLU A 323 16.81 -4.18 22.63
CA GLU A 323 15.48 -4.49 22.12
C GLU A 323 15.30 -6.01 21.88
N ARG A 324 14.04 -6.45 21.91
CA ARG A 324 13.64 -7.84 21.68
C ARG A 324 13.20 -8.06 20.23
N LEU A 325 13.59 -9.21 19.68
CA LEU A 325 13.05 -9.70 18.41
C LEU A 325 11.59 -10.15 18.56
N LEU A 326 10.65 -9.41 17.96
CA LEU A 326 9.22 -9.60 18.19
C LEU A 326 8.63 -10.84 17.50
N ASN A 327 9.22 -11.26 16.38
CA ASN A 327 8.67 -12.27 15.48
C ASN A 327 9.53 -13.55 15.38
N ALA A 328 10.24 -13.90 16.45
CA ALA A 328 11.15 -15.07 16.49
C ALA A 328 10.49 -16.37 15.98
N ALA A 329 9.26 -16.66 16.40
CA ALA A 329 8.55 -17.87 15.98
C ALA A 329 8.35 -17.99 14.47
N ARG A 330 8.26 -16.87 13.74
CA ARG A 330 8.17 -16.87 12.28
C ARG A 330 9.55 -17.04 11.62
N LEU A 331 10.61 -16.56 12.25
CA LEU A 331 11.95 -16.52 11.69
C LEU A 331 12.72 -17.82 11.92
N THR A 332 12.68 -18.33 13.15
CA THR A 332 13.40 -19.55 13.55
C THR A 332 12.47 -20.75 13.67
N GLY A 333 11.16 -20.57 13.83
CA GLY A 333 10.24 -21.64 14.20
C GLY A 333 10.06 -21.83 15.71
N GLY A 334 10.72 -21.01 16.55
CA GLY A 334 10.66 -21.09 18.00
C GLY A 334 10.35 -19.76 18.70
N ARG A 335 9.84 -19.82 19.92
CA ARG A 335 9.57 -18.63 20.75
C ARG A 335 10.77 -18.33 21.63
N ILE A 336 11.03 -17.05 21.85
CA ILE A 336 12.05 -16.62 22.83
C ILE A 336 11.51 -16.94 24.21
N THR A 337 12.13 -17.90 24.89
CA THR A 337 11.88 -18.20 26.29
C THR A 337 12.93 -17.48 27.12
N GLU A 338 12.59 -16.31 27.65
CA GLU A 338 13.39 -15.73 28.73
C GLU A 338 12.99 -16.41 30.05
N PRO A 339 13.94 -16.78 30.93
CA PRO A 339 13.64 -17.27 32.29
C PRO A 339 12.74 -16.31 33.10
N ASP A 340 12.74 -15.03 32.73
CA ASP A 340 12.06 -13.97 33.46
C ASP A 340 10.58 -13.79 33.05
N GLU A 341 10.14 -14.36 31.92
CA GLU A 341 8.73 -14.29 31.49
C GLU A 341 7.81 -15.16 32.34
N LEU A 342 8.26 -16.35 32.75
CA LEU A 342 7.47 -17.17 33.68
C LEU A 342 7.34 -16.44 35.03
N SER A 343 8.44 -15.85 35.51
CA SER A 343 8.49 -15.11 36.76
C SER A 343 7.64 -13.84 36.75
N ARG A 344 7.68 -13.04 35.67
CA ARG A 344 6.84 -11.83 35.50
C ARG A 344 5.38 -12.16 35.21
N ALA A 345 5.09 -13.18 34.39
CA ALA A 345 3.72 -13.60 34.15
C ALA A 345 3.08 -14.16 35.43
N LEU A 346 3.82 -14.94 36.23
CA LEU A 346 3.36 -15.40 37.53
C LEU A 346 3.13 -14.25 38.52
N ARG A 347 4.00 -13.22 38.53
CA ARG A 347 3.80 -12.01 39.34
C ARG A 347 2.58 -11.22 38.90
N ASN A 348 2.43 -10.96 37.61
CA ASN A 348 1.28 -10.21 37.07
C ASN A 348 -0.06 -10.93 37.32
N VAL A 349 -0.08 -12.27 37.25
CA VAL A 349 -1.26 -13.08 37.58
C VAL A 349 -1.53 -13.05 39.09
N ALA A 350 -0.49 -13.11 39.93
CA ALA A 350 -0.63 -13.00 41.38
C ALA A 350 -1.13 -11.61 41.81
N ASP A 351 -0.65 -10.55 41.18
CA ASP A 351 -1.06 -9.16 41.45
C ASP A 351 -2.51 -8.91 40.98
N ALA A 352 -2.92 -9.49 39.85
CA ALA A 352 -4.30 -9.43 39.36
C ALA A 352 -5.28 -10.22 40.24
N ASP A 353 -4.88 -11.39 40.74
CA ASP A 353 -5.69 -12.20 41.67
C ASP A 353 -5.78 -11.53 43.06
N ALA A 354 -4.72 -10.86 43.52
CA ALA A 354 -4.72 -10.07 44.75
C ALA A 354 -5.63 -8.83 44.62
N ALA A 355 -5.60 -8.13 43.49
CA ALA A 355 -6.49 -7.00 43.21
C ALA A 355 -7.97 -7.43 43.11
N ALA A 356 -8.25 -8.56 42.45
CA ALA A 356 -9.62 -9.10 42.35
C ALA A 356 -10.19 -9.55 43.71
N LYS A 357 -9.34 -10.00 44.65
CA LYS A 357 -9.75 -10.36 46.02
C LYS A 357 -9.89 -9.15 46.95
N ALA A 358 -9.29 -8.01 46.60
CA ALA A 358 -9.42 -6.77 47.36
C ALA A 358 -10.71 -6.01 47.05
N GLU A 359 -11.33 -6.25 45.88
CA GLU A 359 -12.60 -5.64 45.45
C GLU A 359 -13.82 -6.56 45.64
N ASP A 360 -13.94 -7.26 46.79
CA ASP A 360 -15.18 -7.95 47.17
C ASP A 360 -15.94 -7.21 48.28
N PRO A 361 -16.78 -6.20 47.95
CA PRO A 361 -17.82 -5.76 48.84
C PRO A 361 -19.12 -6.47 48.44
N LEU A 362 -19.59 -7.42 49.25
CA LEU A 362 -20.98 -7.45 49.75
C LEU A 362 -21.27 -8.71 50.59
N ARG A 363 -21.10 -8.50 51.90
CA ARG A 363 -22.01 -9.04 52.91
C ARG A 363 -23.41 -8.49 52.63
N CYS A 364 -24.34 -9.32 52.09
CA CYS A 364 -25.75 -9.33 52.53
C CYS A 364 -26.66 -10.34 51.78
N LEU A 365 -27.44 -11.05 52.61
CA LEU A 365 -28.80 -11.57 52.44
C LEU A 365 -29.04 -12.85 51.60
N ARG A 366 -29.12 -13.96 52.35
CA ARG A 366 -30.02 -15.10 52.11
C ARG A 366 -31.43 -14.60 51.80
N MET A 367 -32.02 -15.01 50.67
CA MET A 367 -33.45 -15.30 50.59
C MET A 367 -33.81 -16.24 49.43
N SER A 368 -34.88 -16.98 49.68
CA SER A 368 -35.34 -18.21 49.04
C SER A 368 -35.84 -18.06 47.60
N SER A 369 -35.58 -19.11 46.83
CA SER A 369 -36.23 -19.54 45.59
C SER A 369 -37.75 -19.33 45.51
N ARG A 370 -38.25 -18.80 44.37
CA ARG A 370 -39.33 -19.37 43.52
C ARG A 370 -39.74 -18.42 42.37
N ASN A 371 -39.90 -19.02 41.19
CA ASN A 371 -40.71 -18.60 40.03
C ASN A 371 -40.46 -17.24 39.39
N TRP A 372 -40.04 -17.23 38.11
CA TRP A 372 -40.78 -16.53 37.05
C TRP A 372 -40.42 -17.12 35.68
N LEU A 373 -41.39 -17.84 35.11
CA LEU A 373 -41.39 -18.42 33.78
C LEU A 373 -42.60 -17.80 33.07
N ARG A 374 -42.40 -17.16 31.90
CA ARG A 374 -43.30 -17.10 30.73
C ARG A 374 -43.18 -15.76 29.99
N ARG A 375 -42.70 -15.83 28.74
CA ARG A 375 -43.42 -15.35 27.55
C ARG A 375 -42.77 -15.92 26.29
N ARG A 376 -43.42 -16.92 25.68
CA ARG A 376 -43.21 -17.42 24.31
C ARG A 376 -44.34 -16.89 23.42
N ARG A 377 -44.04 -16.42 22.21
CA ARG A 377 -44.91 -16.42 21.01
C ARG A 377 -43.98 -16.52 19.78
N LYS A 378 -43.97 -17.69 19.11
CA LYS A 378 -44.69 -18.09 17.87
C LYS A 378 -43.91 -17.74 16.57
N LEU A 379 -43.54 -18.78 15.83
CA LEU A 379 -43.06 -18.80 14.44
C LEU A 379 -44.19 -19.24 13.50
N PRO A 380 -44.12 -18.89 12.20
CA PRO A 380 -44.64 -19.78 11.15
C PRO A 380 -43.59 -20.15 10.08
N VAL A 381 -43.71 -21.44 9.73
CA VAL A 381 -43.24 -22.30 8.61
C VAL A 381 -43.51 -21.63 7.22
N ASN A 382 -42.74 -21.75 6.12
CA ASN A 382 -42.40 -22.93 5.28
C ASN A 382 -41.51 -22.51 4.08
N TRP A 383 -40.56 -23.33 3.59
CA TRP A 383 -40.08 -23.29 2.19
C TRP A 383 -39.82 -24.71 1.67
N ARG A 384 -40.48 -25.05 0.55
CA ARG A 384 -40.35 -26.31 -0.21
C ARG A 384 -39.02 -26.36 -0.97
N SER A 385 -38.42 -27.54 -1.00
CA SER A 385 -37.32 -27.92 -1.89
C SER A 385 -37.82 -28.24 -3.30
N ARG A 386 -37.14 -27.71 -4.33
CA ARG A 386 -37.11 -28.24 -5.70
C ARG A 386 -35.65 -28.58 -6.05
N PRO A 387 -35.35 -29.74 -6.66
CA PRO A 387 -34.00 -30.09 -7.08
C PRO A 387 -33.73 -29.60 -8.51
N GLY A 388 -32.54 -29.10 -8.78
CA GLY A 388 -32.06 -28.86 -10.14
C GLY A 388 -31.14 -27.64 -10.31
N VAL A 389 -29.84 -27.93 -10.41
CA VAL A 389 -28.73 -27.10 -10.93
C VAL A 389 -28.06 -26.11 -9.95
N SER A 390 -26.75 -26.28 -9.89
CA SER A 390 -25.79 -25.93 -8.85
C SER A 390 -25.41 -24.45 -8.80
N CYS A 391 -25.72 -23.80 -7.68
CA CYS A 391 -25.08 -22.55 -7.28
C CYS A 391 -23.86 -22.89 -6.41
N CYS A 392 -22.67 -22.43 -6.80
CA CYS A 392 -21.42 -22.68 -6.09
C CYS A 392 -21.49 -22.16 -4.65
N ARG A 393 -21.40 -23.10 -3.71
CA ARG A 393 -21.36 -22.90 -2.27
C ARG A 393 -19.99 -22.32 -1.87
N TRP A 394 -19.98 -21.07 -1.41
CA TRP A 394 -18.83 -20.44 -0.77
C TRP A 394 -18.49 -21.18 0.54
N HIS A 395 -17.41 -21.96 0.53
CA HIS A 395 -16.77 -22.44 1.76
C HIS A 395 -15.81 -21.36 2.29
N ARG A 396 -16.19 -20.68 3.38
CA ARG A 396 -15.24 -19.94 4.23
C ARG A 396 -14.26 -20.93 4.86
N ARG A 397 -13.04 -21.02 4.32
CA ARG A 397 -11.85 -21.44 5.08
C ARG A 397 -11.07 -20.19 5.47
N LYS A 398 -10.84 -20.03 6.77
CA LYS A 398 -9.89 -19.05 7.32
C LYS A 398 -8.50 -19.36 6.76
N MET A 399 -7.97 -18.50 5.89
CA MET A 399 -6.57 -18.51 5.51
C MET A 399 -5.82 -17.41 6.27
N LYS A 400 -4.73 -17.81 6.91
CA LYS A 400 -3.76 -16.95 7.57
C LYS A 400 -2.98 -16.14 6.53
N THR A 401 -2.63 -14.93 6.94
CA THR A 401 -1.89 -13.87 6.27
C THR A 401 -0.48 -14.28 5.80
N ASN A 402 -0.18 -13.91 4.55
CA ASN A 402 1.11 -13.50 3.96
C ASN A 402 1.18 -13.95 2.50
N VAL A 403 0.41 -13.25 1.66
CA VAL A 403 0.61 -13.25 0.21
C VAL A 403 0.30 -11.83 -0.26
N THR A 404 1.33 -11.03 -0.55
CA THR A 404 1.15 -9.86 -1.42
C THR A 404 1.01 -10.38 -2.84
N ARG A 405 -0.20 -10.85 -3.18
CA ARG A 405 -0.60 -11.13 -4.56
C ARG A 405 -1.36 -9.90 -5.05
N CYS A 406 -0.64 -8.93 -5.59
CA CYS A 406 -1.25 -7.98 -6.53
C CYS A 406 -1.41 -8.69 -7.88
N TYR A 407 -2.51 -9.42 -8.04
CA TYR A 407 -3.04 -9.74 -9.36
C TYR A 407 -4.12 -8.72 -9.66
N LEU A 408 -3.91 -7.87 -10.67
CA LEU A 408 -4.98 -7.13 -11.31
C LEU A 408 -4.63 -6.95 -12.80
N PRO A 409 -5.10 -7.85 -13.68
CA PRO A 409 -5.16 -7.58 -15.10
C PRO A 409 -6.48 -6.84 -15.35
N MET A 410 -6.46 -5.51 -15.43
CA MET A 410 -7.62 -4.76 -15.92
C MET A 410 -7.16 -3.66 -16.88
N MET A 411 -6.92 -4.07 -18.13
CA MET A 411 -7.26 -3.19 -19.25
C MET A 411 -8.75 -3.35 -19.47
N SER A 412 -9.54 -2.50 -18.82
CA SER A 412 -11.01 -2.48 -18.94
C SER A 412 -11.47 -2.02 -20.33
N ALA A 413 -10.59 -1.41 -21.14
CA ALA A 413 -10.90 -0.91 -22.46
C ALA A 413 -10.68 -2.00 -23.52
N ALA A 414 -11.72 -2.31 -24.30
CA ALA A 414 -11.63 -3.28 -25.39
C ALA A 414 -10.76 -2.79 -26.57
N CYS A 415 -10.57 -1.47 -26.73
CA CYS A 415 -9.73 -0.87 -27.78
C CYS A 415 -9.14 0.48 -27.37
N VAL A 416 -7.88 0.73 -27.74
CA VAL A 416 -7.19 2.03 -27.61
C VAL A 416 -6.82 2.54 -29.00
N THR A 417 -7.10 3.80 -29.28
CA THR A 417 -6.65 4.47 -30.52
C THR A 417 -5.89 5.74 -30.16
N VAL A 418 -4.73 5.97 -30.78
CA VAL A 418 -3.89 7.13 -30.51
C VAL A 418 -3.68 7.95 -31.78
N GLN A 419 -3.86 9.26 -31.68
CA GLN A 419 -3.59 10.23 -32.75
C GLN A 419 -2.38 11.10 -32.37
N ASN A 420 -1.40 11.15 -33.27
CA ASN A 420 -0.20 11.96 -33.14
C ASN A 420 -0.40 13.32 -33.84
N GLY A 421 -0.05 14.42 -33.18
CA GLY A 421 -0.23 15.79 -33.69
C GLY A 421 0.56 16.11 -34.97
N LYS A 422 1.62 15.34 -35.27
CA LYS A 422 2.32 15.41 -36.56
C LYS A 422 1.66 14.47 -37.57
N ALA A 423 0.74 15.04 -38.36
CA ALA A 423 0.07 14.44 -39.52
C ALA A 423 -0.70 13.13 -39.26
N GLY A 424 -2.01 13.25 -38.99
CA GLY A 424 -3.12 12.40 -39.49
C GLY A 424 -3.11 10.87 -39.29
N ASN A 425 -2.04 10.27 -38.78
CA ASN A 425 -1.89 8.83 -38.72
C ASN A 425 -2.52 8.28 -37.44
N TRP A 426 -3.59 7.50 -37.64
CA TRP A 426 -4.28 6.77 -36.59
C TRP A 426 -3.65 5.40 -36.40
N MET A 427 -3.33 5.04 -35.15
CA MET A 427 -2.89 3.69 -34.81
C MET A 427 -3.95 3.01 -33.93
N ARG A 428 -4.57 1.95 -34.46
CA ARG A 428 -5.50 1.09 -33.71
C ARG A 428 -4.69 0.03 -32.96
N LEU A 429 -4.78 0.04 -31.64
CA LEU A 429 -4.08 -0.91 -30.78
C LEU A 429 -5.13 -1.95 -30.32
N SER A 430 -5.34 -2.99 -31.14
CA SER A 430 -6.30 -4.06 -30.85
C SER A 430 -5.67 -5.16 -29.99
N GLY A 431 -6.25 -5.42 -28.81
CA GLY A 431 -6.32 -6.71 -28.09
C GLY A 431 -5.06 -7.53 -27.78
N LYS A 432 -3.88 -7.23 -28.33
CA LYS A 432 -2.63 -7.88 -27.96
C LYS A 432 -2.04 -7.12 -26.76
N ARG A 433 -1.78 -7.86 -25.68
CA ARG A 433 -1.06 -7.40 -24.49
C ARG A 433 -0.05 -6.32 -24.86
N TRP A 434 -0.25 -5.11 -24.34
CA TRP A 434 0.82 -4.14 -24.32
C TRP A 434 1.96 -4.76 -23.53
N SER A 435 2.99 -5.17 -24.26
CA SER A 435 4.29 -5.42 -23.67
C SER A 435 4.87 -4.04 -23.42
N MET A 436 4.45 -3.41 -22.33
CA MET A 436 5.33 -2.47 -21.67
C MET A 436 6.51 -3.34 -21.23
N VAL A 437 7.59 -3.31 -22.02
CA VAL A 437 8.82 -4.04 -21.75
C VAL A 437 9.39 -3.47 -20.47
N VAL A 438 8.97 -4.03 -19.34
CA VAL A 438 9.77 -4.08 -18.14
C VAL A 438 10.77 -5.19 -18.41
N VAL A 439 12.04 -4.82 -18.59
CA VAL A 439 13.14 -5.78 -18.62
C VAL A 439 13.25 -6.40 -17.22
N PRO A 440 13.08 -7.72 -17.04
CA PRO A 440 13.54 -8.38 -15.84
C PRO A 440 14.90 -9.01 -16.14
N ALA A 441 15.89 -8.67 -15.34
CA ALA A 441 17.15 -9.40 -15.36
C ALA A 441 16.90 -10.89 -15.03
N SER A 442 17.37 -11.74 -15.94
CA SER A 442 17.69 -13.16 -15.80
C SER A 442 16.57 -14.19 -15.53
N ARG A 443 16.35 -15.01 -16.58
CA ARG A 443 16.13 -16.47 -16.61
C ARG A 443 15.00 -17.04 -15.74
N TYR A 444 13.94 -17.55 -16.38
CA TYR A 444 13.66 -19.00 -16.46
C TYR A 444 12.68 -19.27 -17.61
N VAL A 445 12.90 -20.42 -18.26
CA VAL A 445 12.34 -20.86 -19.53
C VAL A 445 11.40 -22.06 -19.30
N ASN A 446 10.38 -22.14 -20.16
CA ASN A 446 9.60 -23.29 -20.65
C ASN A 446 8.22 -23.68 -20.06
N ARG A 447 7.22 -23.53 -20.96
CA ARG A 447 6.14 -24.47 -21.37
C ARG A 447 5.00 -24.74 -20.37
N CYS A 448 3.71 -24.79 -20.71
CA CYS A 448 2.90 -24.78 -21.95
C CYS A 448 1.46 -24.33 -21.56
N CYS A 449 0.67 -23.82 -22.50
CA CYS A 449 -0.80 -24.05 -22.56
C CYS A 449 -1.31 -23.66 -23.96
N VAL A 450 -1.80 -24.65 -24.70
CA VAL A 450 -2.74 -24.50 -25.83
C VAL A 450 -4.14 -24.43 -25.23
N PRO A 451 -5.04 -23.57 -25.75
CA PRO A 451 -6.29 -24.13 -26.23
C PRO A 451 -6.71 -23.51 -27.57
N ASN A 452 -7.05 -24.39 -28.51
CA ASN A 452 -7.84 -24.08 -29.69
C ASN A 452 -9.29 -24.40 -29.32
N GLU A 453 -10.18 -23.41 -29.31
CA GLU A 453 -11.62 -23.62 -29.22
C GLU A 453 -12.26 -23.15 -30.51
N SER A 454 -12.91 -24.08 -31.20
CA SER A 454 -13.86 -23.80 -32.27
C SER A 454 -15.19 -24.48 -31.93
N GLY A 455 -16.22 -23.66 -31.73
CA GLY A 455 -17.63 -23.91 -32.03
C GLY A 455 -18.35 -25.00 -31.25
N TRP A 456 -19.19 -24.62 -30.28
CA TRP A 456 -20.64 -24.37 -30.39
C TRP A 456 -21.20 -24.00 -29.02
#